data_AF-A0A520M305-F1
#
_entry.id   AF-A0A520M305-F1
#
_cell.length_a   1.000
_cell.length_b   1.000
_cell.length_c   1.000
_cell.angle_alpha   90.00
_cell.angle_beta   90.00
_cell.angle_gamma   90.00
#
_symmetry.space_group_name_H-M   'P 1'
#
loop_
_entity.id
_entity.type
_entity.pdbx_description
1 polymer ?
#
loop_
_entity_poly.entity_id
_entity_poly.type
_entity_poly.pdbx_seq_one_letter_code
_entity_poly.pdbx_strand_id
1 'polypeptide(L)' 'EIELNPRHDLIKKLQEVRQSQPDLAIMVAEQIVDNALLSAGLLDESKNMVNRVYDIMLKSLN' A
#
# COMPACT_ATOMS: atom_id res chain seq x y z
N GLU A 1 5.52 -15.97 2.37
CA GLU A 1 4.54 -15.81 1.29
C GLU A 1 3.61 -14.65 1.65
N ILE A 2 3.08 -13.91 0.68
CA ILE A 2 2.15 -12.81 0.94
C ILE A 2 0.75 -13.30 0.58
N GLU A 3 -0.15 -13.27 1.56
CA GLU A 3 -1.56 -13.60 1.38
C GLU A 3 -2.39 -12.32 1.40
N LEU A 4 -3.26 -12.15 0.39
CA LEU A 4 -4.18 -11.02 0.30
C LEU A 4 -5.59 -11.47 0.66
N ASN A 5 -6.31 -10.63 1.41
CA ASN A 5 -7.74 -10.82 1.64
C ASN A 5 -8.56 -10.11 0.55
N PRO A 6 -9.10 -10.81 -0.46
CA PRO A 6 -9.88 -10.19 -1.54
C PRO A 6 -11.20 -9.57 -1.07
N ARG A 7 -11.66 -9.92 0.15
CA ARG A 7 -12.89 -9.35 0.74
C ARG A 7 -12.64 -7.98 1.39
N HIS A 8 -11.38 -7.63 1.65
CA HIS A 8 -11.02 -6.37 2.28
C HIS A 8 -11.25 -5.19 1.32
N ASP A 9 -11.89 -4.12 1.80
CA ASP A 9 -12.32 -3.02 0.93
C ASP A 9 -11.16 -2.28 0.29
N LEU A 10 -10.01 -2.16 0.99
CA LEU A 10 -8.79 -1.64 0.39
C LEU A 10 -8.32 -2.47 -0.83
N ILE A 11 -8.43 -3.80 -0.79
CA ILE A 11 -7.99 -4.67 -1.89
C ILE A 11 -8.93 -4.56 -3.09
N LYS A 12 -10.24 -4.47 -2.84
CA LYS A 12 -11.23 -4.16 -3.89
C LYS A 12 -10.95 -2.80 -4.51
N LYS A 13 -10.72 -1.78 -3.68
CA LYS A 13 -10.44 -0.43 -4.17
C LYS A 13 -9.14 -0.36 -4.95
N LEU A 14 -8.11 -1.08 -4.52
CA LEU A 14 -6.85 -1.20 -5.23
C LEU A 14 -7.04 -1.78 -6.65
N GLN A 15 -7.95 -2.75 -6.82
CA GLN A 15 -8.28 -3.29 -8.15
C GLN A 15 -8.90 -2.23 -9.07
N GLU A 16 -9.79 -1.38 -8.55
CA GLU A 16 -10.37 -0.26 -9.29
C GLU A 16 -9.32 0.81 -9.63
N VAL A 17 -8.55 1.24 -8.63
CA VAL A 17 -7.56 2.33 -8.73
C VAL A 17 -6.39 1.95 -9.63
N ARG A 18 -6.05 0.66 -9.75
CA ARG A 18 -5.00 0.19 -10.68
C ARG A 18 -5.23 0.59 -12.13
N GLN A 19 -6.49 0.77 -12.56
CA GLN A 19 -6.80 1.19 -13.92
C GLN A 19 -6.81 2.71 -14.09
N SER A 20 -7.32 3.45 -13.10
CA SER A 20 -7.51 4.90 -13.20
C SER A 20 -6.34 5.73 -12.68
N GLN A 21 -5.60 5.23 -11.70
CA GLN A 21 -4.45 5.88 -11.08
C GLN A 21 -3.34 4.84 -10.80
N PRO A 22 -2.69 4.31 -11.86
CA PRO A 22 -1.73 3.21 -11.73
C PRO A 22 -0.58 3.51 -10.75
N ASP A 23 -0.07 4.75 -10.75
CA ASP A 23 1.00 5.16 -9.84
C ASP A 23 0.55 5.07 -8.37
N LEU A 24 -0.64 5.58 -8.05
CA LEU A 24 -1.22 5.51 -6.70
C LEU A 24 -1.43 4.05 -6.28
N ALA A 25 -1.92 3.21 -7.19
CA ALA A 25 -2.10 1.79 -6.91
C ALA A 25 -0.78 1.08 -6.58
N ILE A 26 0.32 1.38 -7.28
CA ILE A 26 1.63 0.82 -6.97
C ILE A 26 2.07 1.21 -5.56
N MET A 27 2.00 2.50 -5.20
CA MET A 27 2.40 2.95 -3.86
C MET A 27 1.55 2.31 -2.75
N VAL A 28 0.23 2.19 -2.96
CA VAL A 28 -0.66 1.53 -1.99
C VAL A 28 -0.33 0.03 -1.87
N ALA A 29 -0.03 -0.66 -2.99
CA ALA A 29 0.36 -2.05 -2.97
C ALA A 29 1.68 -2.27 -2.21
N GLU A 30 2.70 -1.45 -2.49
CA GLU A 30 3.97 -1.45 -1.73
C GLU A 30 3.73 -1.23 -0.24
N GLN A 31 2.88 -0.27 0.12
CA GLN A 31 2.56 0.01 1.51
C GLN A 31 1.84 -1.17 2.20
N ILE A 32 0.99 -1.92 1.49
CA ILE A 32 0.34 -3.13 2.02
C ILE A 32 1.39 -4.21 2.31
N VAL A 33 2.36 -4.39 1.42
CA VAL A 33 3.48 -5.33 1.61
C VAL A 33 4.32 -4.91 2.82
N ASP A 34 4.71 -3.63 2.90
CA ASP A 34 5.49 -3.10 4.02
C ASP A 34 4.74 -3.28 5.35
N ASN A 35 3.43 -3.02 5.38
CA ASN A 35 2.60 -3.25 6.57
C ASN A 35 2.55 -4.73 6.98
N ALA A 36 2.49 -5.65 6.01
CA ALA A 36 2.51 -7.09 6.28
C ALA A 36 3.88 -7.54 6.85
N LEU A 37 4.98 -7.06 6.26
CA LEU A 37 6.33 -7.33 6.73
C LEU A 37 6.57 -6.73 8.13
N LEU A 38 6.12 -5.50 8.37
CA LEU A 38 6.19 -4.85 9.68
C LEU A 38 5.43 -5.65 10.73
N SER A 39 4.21 -6.09 10.41
CA SER A 39 3.39 -6.90 11.32
C SER A 39 4.02 -8.27 11.63
N ALA A 40 4.80 -8.80 10.68
CA ALA A 40 5.57 -10.03 10.86
C ALA A 40 6.93 -9.82 11.58
N GLY A 41 7.32 -8.58 11.88
CA GLY A 41 8.63 -8.26 12.47
C GLY A 41 9.80 -8.42 11.50
N LEU A 42 9.54 -8.34 10.19
CA LEU A 42 10.52 -8.59 9.12
C LEU A 42 10.94 -7.32 8.35
N LEU A 43 10.52 -6.13 8.81
CA LEU A 43 10.83 -4.87 8.15
C LEU A 43 12.04 -4.19 8.81
N ASP A 44 13.17 -4.13 8.08
CA ASP A 44 14.42 -3.56 8.58
C ASP A 44 14.47 -2.02 8.56
N GLU A 45 13.91 -1.36 7.54
CA GLU A 45 13.97 0.11 7.38
C GLU A 45 12.60 0.77 7.19
N SER A 46 11.99 1.22 8.28
CA SER A 46 10.67 1.87 8.28
C SER A 46 10.67 3.34 7.82
N LYS A 47 11.82 4.02 7.73
CA LYS A 47 11.89 5.44 7.34
C LYS A 47 11.37 5.70 5.93
N ASN A 48 11.72 4.84 4.98
CA ASN A 48 11.27 4.97 3.59
C ASN A 48 9.76 4.73 3.46
N MET A 49 9.21 3.83 4.28
CA MET A 49 7.77 3.58 4.38
C MET A 49 6.99 4.82 4.84
N VAL A 50 7.50 5.56 5.84
CA VAL A 50 6.83 6.78 6.33
C VAL A 50 6.73 7.85 5.25
N ASN A 51 7.79 8.07 4.47
CA ASN A 51 7.76 9.02 3.36
C ASN A 51 6.73 8.60 2.30
N ARG A 52 6.66 7.31 1.97
CA ARG A 52 5.67 6.76 1.03
C ARG A 52 4.23 7.00 1.52
N VAL A 53 3.99 6.89 2.84
CA VAL A 53 2.68 7.21 3.42
C VAL A 53 2.31 8.67 3.18
N TYR A 54 3.24 9.62 3.35
CA TYR A 54 2.98 11.03 3.05
C TYR A 54 2.66 11.27 1.57
N ASP A 55 3.37 10.59 0.66
CA ASP A 55 3.10 10.68 -0.78
C ASP A 55 1.73 10.10 -1.14
N ILE A 56 1.35 8.97 -0.53
CA ILE A 56 0.02 8.36 -0.69
C ILE A 56 -1.07 9.33 -0.19
N MET A 57 -0.89 9.92 0.99
CA MET A 57 -1.84 10.89 1.56
C MET A 57 -2.00 12.09 0.63
N LEU A 58 -0.90 12.69 0.18
CA LEU A 58 -0.92 13.85 -0.71
C LEU A 58 -1.64 13.54 -2.03
N LYS A 59 -1.39 12.37 -2.63
CA LYS A 59 -2.06 11.96 -3.87
C LYS A 59 -3.53 11.58 -3.67
N SER A 60 -3.91 11.09 -2.49
CA SER A 60 -5.29 10.67 -2.21
C SER A 60 -6.23 11.82 -1.85
N LEU A 61 -5.68 12.98 -1.48
CA LEU A 61 -6.45 14.18 -1.10
C LEU A 61 -6.68 15.16 -2.27
N ASN A 62 -6.17 14.85 -3.46
CA ASN A 62 -6.39 15.60 -4.70
C ASN A 62 -7.40 14.86 -5.60
#